data_AF-A0A3N5W5D7-F1
#
_entry.id   AF-A0A3N5W5D7-F1
#
_cell.length_a   1.000
_cell.length_b   1.000
_cell.length_c   1.000
_cell.angle_alpha   90.00
_cell.angle_beta   90.00
_cell.angle_gamma   90.00
#
_symmetry.space_group_name_H-M   'P 1'
#
loop_
_entity.id
_entity.type
_entity.pdbx_description
1 polymer ?
#
loop_
_entity_poly.entity_id
_entity_poly.type
_entity_poly.pdbx_seq_one_letter_code
_entity_poly.pdbx_strand_id
1 'polypeptide(L)' 'MDERPLRILFLAAEMVPFAKTGGLADVAGALPKALKELGHDIRTCMPRYVFINKNKVNLLG' A
#
# COMPACT_ATOMS: atom_id res chain seq x y z
N MET A 1 -10.61 -24.02 -6.95
CA MET A 1 -9.68 -23.13 -6.22
C MET A 1 -10.47 -22.48 -5.10
N ASP A 2 -9.85 -22.20 -3.98
CA ASP A 2 -10.52 -21.51 -2.87
C ASP A 2 -10.76 -20.05 -3.28
N GLU A 3 -12.03 -19.66 -3.48
CA GLU A 3 -12.42 -18.30 -3.91
C GLU A 3 -12.64 -17.34 -2.73
N ARG A 4 -12.24 -17.75 -1.51
CA ARG A 4 -12.39 -16.89 -0.33
C ARG A 4 -11.47 -15.68 -0.39
N PRO A 5 -11.93 -14.50 0.07
CA PRO A 5 -11.09 -13.32 0.26
C PRO A 5 -9.82 -13.61 1.07
N LEU A 6 -8.66 -13.26 0.51
CA LEU A 6 -7.38 -13.33 1.21
C LEU A 6 -7.17 -12.14 2.13
N ARG A 7 -6.36 -12.35 3.18
CA ARG A 7 -5.82 -11.28 4.03
C ARG A 7 -4.36 -11.03 3.66
N ILE A 8 -4.05 -9.83 3.19
CA ILE A 8 -2.77 -9.49 2.59
C ILE A 8 -2.17 -8.27 3.31
N LEU A 9 -0.93 -8.40 3.77
CA LEU A 9 -0.11 -7.25 4.15
C LEU A 9 0.95 -7.01 3.07
N PHE A 10 0.82 -5.90 2.35
CA PHE A 10 1.73 -5.53 1.28
C PHE A 10 2.80 -4.56 1.81
N LEU A 11 4.06 -5.00 1.83
CA LEU A 11 5.19 -4.19 2.25
C LEU A 11 5.97 -3.67 1.04
N ALA A 12 6.30 -2.38 1.05
CA ALA A 12 7.16 -1.78 0.03
C ALA A 12 8.01 -0.66 0.63
N ALA A 13 9.18 -0.43 0.04
CA ALA A 13 10.01 0.72 0.36
C ALA A 13 9.46 2.02 -0.24
N GLU A 14 8.74 1.95 -1.37
CA GLU A 14 8.20 3.11 -2.08
C GLU A 14 6.72 2.90 -2.41
N MET A 15 5.95 3.98 -2.39
CA MET A 15 4.52 3.95 -2.68
C MET A 15 4.00 5.35 -3.04
N VAL A 16 3.27 5.48 -4.13
CA VAL A 16 2.58 6.74 -4.44
C VAL A 16 1.33 6.94 -3.56
N PRO A 17 1.02 8.17 -3.11
CA PRO A 17 1.72 9.43 -3.38
C PRO A 17 2.79 9.79 -2.34
N PHE A 18 3.22 8.86 -1.48
CA PHE A 18 4.02 9.17 -0.29
C PHE A 18 5.53 9.21 -0.54
N ALA A 19 6.10 8.23 -1.25
CA ALA A 19 7.51 8.17 -1.58
C ALA A 19 7.71 7.50 -2.95
N LYS A 20 8.42 8.17 -3.86
CA LYS A 20 8.69 7.68 -5.21
C LYS A 20 10.13 8.01 -5.60
N THR A 21 10.89 6.99 -5.94
CA THR A 21 12.18 7.09 -6.62
C THR A 21 12.12 6.45 -8.01
N GLY A 22 11.32 5.38 -8.17
CA GLY A 22 11.17 4.68 -9.45
C GLY A 22 9.81 4.02 -9.67
N GLY A 23 9.81 2.96 -10.48
CA GLY A 23 8.59 2.23 -10.89
C GLY A 23 7.96 1.37 -9.78
N LEU A 24 8.73 1.02 -8.74
CA LEU A 24 8.20 0.30 -7.58
C LEU A 24 7.03 1.06 -6.94
N ALA A 25 7.16 2.39 -6.79
CA ALA A 25 6.14 3.22 -6.18
C ALA A 25 4.79 3.16 -6.92
N ASP A 26 4.82 3.05 -8.25
CA ASP A 26 3.62 2.98 -9.09
C ASP A 26 2.91 1.65 -8.87
N VAL A 27 3.66 0.55 -8.89
CA VAL A 27 3.13 -0.80 -8.64
C VAL A 27 2.58 -0.88 -7.22
N ALA A 28 3.33 -0.42 -6.22
CA ALA A 28 2.93 -0.42 -4.83
C ALA A 28 1.72 0.48 -4.55
N GLY A 29 1.47 1.50 -5.38
CA GLY A 29 0.27 2.33 -5.31
C GLY A 29 -0.94 1.79 -6.07
N ALA A 30 -0.73 0.97 -7.11
CA ALA A 30 -1.80 0.45 -7.98
C ALA A 30 -2.25 -0.97 -7.60
N LEU A 31 -1.31 -1.89 -7.37
CA LEU A 31 -1.63 -3.30 -7.11
C LEU A 31 -2.49 -3.51 -5.86
N PRO A 32 -2.22 -2.85 -4.70
CA PRO A 32 -3.09 -3.01 -3.54
C PRO A 32 -4.52 -2.52 -3.78
N LYS A 33 -4.72 -1.53 -4.64
CA LYS A 33 -6.06 -1.06 -5.03
C LYS A 33 -6.78 -2.11 -5.86
N ALA A 34 -6.12 -2.67 -6.88
CA ALA A 34 -6.67 -3.73 -7.71
C ALA A 34 -7.04 -4.98 -6.88
N LEU A 35 -6.19 -5.40 -5.95
CA LEU A 35 -6.48 -6.54 -5.07
C LEU A 35 -7.67 -6.27 -4.14
N LYS A 36 -7.83 -5.02 -3.68
CA LYS A 36 -8.99 -4.61 -2.89
C LYS A 36 -10.28 -4.64 -3.72
N GLU A 37 -10.22 -4.19 -4.98
CA GLU A 37 -11.35 -4.24 -5.93
C GLU A 37 -11.76 -5.69 -6.26
N LEU A 38 -10.81 -6.62 -6.25
CA LEU A 38 -11.06 -8.07 -6.36
C LEU A 38 -11.63 -8.70 -5.06
N GLY A 39 -11.90 -7.90 -4.03
CA GLY A 39 -12.56 -8.35 -2.81
C GLY A 39 -11.61 -8.88 -1.71
N HIS A 40 -10.30 -8.70 -1.85
CA HIS A 40 -9.35 -9.08 -0.81
C HIS A 40 -9.22 -8.03 0.31
N ASP A 41 -9.00 -8.50 1.53
CA ASP A 41 -8.67 -7.64 2.67
C ASP A 41 -7.17 -7.36 2.65
N ILE A 42 -6.81 -6.19 2.11
CA ILE A 42 -5.41 -5.79 1.92
C ILE A 42 -5.08 -4.52 2.70
N ARG A 43 -3.92 -4.54 3.34
CA ARG A 43 -3.30 -3.39 4.02
C ARG A 43 -1.92 -3.14 3.43
N THR A 44 -1.50 -1.87 3.41
CA THR A 44 -0.17 -1.47 2.97
C THR A 44 0.67 -1.02 4.15
N CYS A 45 1.97 -1.31 4.10
CA CYS A 45 2.94 -0.84 5.08
C CYS A 45 4.21 -0.37 4.36
N MET A 46 4.72 0.78 4.77
CA MET A 46 5.98 1.33 4.29
C MET A 46 6.66 2.14 5.41
N PRO A 47 7.98 2.35 5.34
CA PRO A 47 8.66 3.27 6.23
C PRO A 47 8.06 4.68 6.13
N ARG A 48 7.82 5.34 7.27
CA ARG A 48 7.51 6.77 7.27
C ARG A 48 8.80 7.58 7.19
N TYR A 49 9.28 7.82 5.97
CA TYR A 49 10.42 8.70 5.73
C TYR A 49 10.18 10.11 6.27
N VAL A 50 11.26 10.81 6.61
CA VAL A 50 11.25 12.11 7.31
C VAL A 50 10.44 13.20 6.61
N PHE A 51 10.34 13.16 5.29
CA PHE A 51 9.57 14.12 4.49
C PHE A 51 8.06 13.84 4.45
N ILE A 52 7.60 12.69 4.97
CA ILE A 52 6.18 12.34 5.03
C ILE A 52 5.55 12.98 6.26
N ASN A 53 4.67 13.95 6.04
CA ASN A 53 3.97 14.65 7.11
C ASN A 53 2.95 13.72 7.80
N LYS A 54 3.15 13.48 9.11
CA LYS A 54 2.28 12.64 9.95
C LYS A 54 0.80 13.06 9.89
N ASN A 55 0.52 14.35 9.81
CA ASN A 55 -0.85 14.89 9.84
C ASN A 55 -1.56 14.78 8.49
N LYS A 56 -0.82 14.44 7.42
CA LYS A 56 -1.37 14.23 6.07
C LYS A 56 -1.59 12.75 5.74
N VAL A 57 -1.26 11.85 6.66
CA VAL A 57 -1.41 10.40 6.46
C VAL A 57 -2.35 9.84 7.52
N ASN A 58 -3.36 9.09 7.08
CA ASN A 58 -4.25 8.37 7.99
C ASN A 58 -3.54 7.06 8.37
N LEU A 59 -2.67 7.12 9.38
CA LEU A 59 -2.01 5.95 9.93
C LEU A 59 -3.05 5.15 10.70
N LEU A 60 -3.20 3.86 10.39
CA LEU A 60 -3.96 2.96 11.25
C LEU A 60 -3.30 2.99 12.63
N GLY A 61 -4.04 3.49 13.62
CA GLY A 61 -3.68 3.38 15.05
C GLY A 61 -3.83 1.96 15.55
#